data_AF-A0A509LCB6-F1
#
_entry.id   AF-A0A509LCB6-F1
#
_cell.length_a   1.000
_cell.length_b   1.000
_cell.length_c   1.000
_cell.angle_alpha   90.00
_cell.angle_beta   90.00
_cell.angle_gamma   90.00
#
_symmetry.space_group_name_H-M   'P 1'
#
loop_
_entity.id
_entity.type
_entity.pdbx_description
1 polymer ?
#
loop_
_entity_poly.entity_id
_entity_poly.type
_entity_poly.pdbx_seq_one_letter_code
_entity_poly.pdbx_strand_id
1 'polypeptide(L)'
;LFTGLMYQFAPFIEKSTHYLEKYEDTKMANYLKYAKYVPAYLSGIGLAMMTPGKEKKEAGQTLKNIALLLQKSNVDFAYRPELDNYSGILLYDMGDQKEFVAHAKKVAQKLQNAGIKKIITVDPHTAYALKELFPKYTGISFEVKSYFELLSLEPKDCGLQVTLHDPCFFGRYLAVSDIPRKILTNMGISTSNIRNQGEFTSCCGGPAESISPNLSNEIMEKRVKELKEPEKPIIAYCPICLGNLKKSGADVEDLSALLARHI
;
A
#
# COMPACT_ATOMS: atom_id res chain seq x y z
N LEU A 1 12.31 -10.37 -0.65
CA LEU A 1 11.40 -9.22 -0.82
C LEU A 1 10.28 -9.61 -1.76
N PHE A 2 9.04 -9.39 -1.36
CA PHE A 2 7.82 -9.63 -2.14
C PHE A 2 6.99 -8.35 -2.09
N THR A 3 6.87 -7.67 -3.22
CA THR A 3 6.20 -6.37 -3.27
C THR A 3 4.68 -6.52 -3.41
N GLY A 4 4.21 -7.68 -3.86
CA GLY A 4 2.81 -7.89 -4.22
C GLY A 4 2.35 -6.96 -5.36
N LEU A 5 3.28 -6.32 -6.06
CA LEU A 5 3.07 -5.34 -7.12
C LEU A 5 2.26 -4.10 -6.72
N MET A 6 2.03 -3.86 -5.43
CA MET A 6 1.11 -2.82 -4.98
C MET A 6 1.62 -1.40 -5.26
N TYR A 7 2.89 -1.09 -4.97
CA TYR A 7 3.47 0.20 -5.37
C TYR A 7 3.53 0.33 -6.89
N GLN A 8 3.88 -0.74 -7.59
CA GLN A 8 3.97 -0.74 -9.06
C GLN A 8 2.62 -0.48 -9.72
N PHE A 9 1.53 -1.00 -9.15
CA PHE A 9 0.18 -0.81 -9.66
C PHE A 9 -0.51 0.47 -9.20
N ALA A 10 -0.08 1.09 -8.10
CA ALA A 10 -0.73 2.27 -7.54
C ALA A 10 -0.97 3.39 -8.58
N PRO A 11 0.02 3.82 -9.39
CA PRO A 11 -0.20 4.84 -10.43
C PRO A 11 -1.28 4.45 -11.47
N PHE A 12 -1.41 3.15 -11.77
CA PHE A 12 -2.41 2.65 -12.71
C PHE A 12 -3.79 2.62 -12.08
N ILE A 13 -3.89 2.23 -10.80
CA ILE A 13 -5.14 2.22 -10.04
C ILE A 13 -5.66 3.65 -9.87
N GLU A 14 -4.79 4.59 -9.47
CA GLU A 14 -5.12 6.02 -9.35
C GLU A 14 -5.63 6.58 -10.67
N LYS A 15 -4.93 6.30 -11.77
CA LYS A 15 -5.36 6.78 -13.09
C LYS A 15 -6.70 6.17 -13.52
N SER A 16 -6.88 4.86 -13.30
CA SER A 16 -8.13 4.16 -13.62
C SER A 16 -9.32 4.74 -12.85
N THR A 17 -9.16 4.91 -11.54
CA THR A 17 -10.22 5.37 -10.63
C THR A 17 -10.58 6.83 -10.90
N HIS A 18 -9.61 7.68 -11.23
CA HIS A 18 -9.87 9.06 -11.66
C HIS A 18 -10.75 9.14 -12.93
N TYR A 19 -10.65 8.17 -13.84
CA TYR A 19 -11.58 8.11 -14.98
C TYR A 19 -12.94 7.57 -14.56
N LEU A 20 -13.01 6.58 -13.68
CA LEU A 20 -14.28 6.06 -13.17
C LEU A 20 -15.09 7.14 -12.45
N GLU A 21 -14.45 7.99 -11.64
CA GLU A 21 -15.03 9.18 -11.00
C GLU A 21 -15.79 10.07 -11.99
N LYS A 22 -15.24 10.29 -13.20
CA LYS A 22 -15.89 11.13 -14.22
C LYS A 22 -17.15 10.52 -14.81
N TYR A 23 -17.35 9.21 -14.65
CA TYR A 23 -18.50 8.50 -15.20
C TYR A 23 -19.57 8.17 -14.17
N GLU A 24 -19.27 8.18 -12.86
CA GLU A 24 -20.14 7.70 -11.77
C GLU A 24 -21.56 8.28 -11.86
N ASP A 25 -21.69 9.61 -12.00
CA ASP A 25 -22.98 10.32 -12.05
C ASP A 25 -23.50 10.57 -13.48
N THR A 26 -22.99 9.83 -14.47
CA THR A 26 -23.34 10.01 -15.88
C THR A 26 -24.16 8.85 -16.44
N LYS A 27 -24.93 9.11 -17.51
CA LYS A 27 -25.62 8.04 -18.27
C LYS A 27 -24.66 6.97 -18.82
N MET A 28 -23.36 7.28 -18.92
CA MET A 28 -22.31 6.36 -19.37
C MET A 28 -21.95 5.30 -18.32
N ALA A 29 -22.26 5.50 -17.04
CA ALA A 29 -22.03 4.50 -15.99
C ALA A 29 -22.66 3.13 -16.33
N ASN A 30 -23.87 3.15 -16.90
CA ASN A 30 -24.59 1.95 -17.32
C ASN A 30 -23.88 1.12 -18.41
N TYR A 31 -22.92 1.73 -19.11
CA TYR A 31 -22.13 1.10 -20.16
C TYR A 31 -20.79 0.55 -19.66
N LEU A 32 -20.34 0.91 -18.44
CA LEU A 32 -19.09 0.39 -17.86
C LEU A 32 -19.10 -1.14 -17.73
N LYS A 33 -20.27 -1.77 -17.56
CA LYS A 33 -20.42 -3.23 -17.55
C LYS A 33 -19.91 -3.93 -18.81
N TYR A 34 -19.84 -3.22 -19.95
CA TYR A 34 -19.30 -3.76 -21.20
C TYR A 34 -17.78 -3.70 -21.26
N ALA A 35 -17.11 -2.93 -20.38
CA ALA A 35 -15.66 -2.91 -20.28
C ALA A 35 -15.07 -4.29 -19.96
N LYS A 36 -15.84 -5.19 -19.32
CA LYS A 36 -15.42 -6.58 -19.06
C LYS A 36 -15.15 -7.40 -20.34
N TYR A 37 -15.67 -6.98 -21.48
CA TYR A 37 -15.44 -7.63 -22.77
C TYR A 37 -14.17 -7.11 -23.47
N VAL A 38 -13.57 -6.04 -22.96
CA VAL A 38 -12.31 -5.51 -23.50
C VAL A 38 -11.18 -6.48 -23.12
N PRO A 39 -10.41 -6.99 -24.08
CA PRO A 39 -9.27 -7.85 -23.81
C PRO A 39 -8.26 -7.21 -22.85
N ALA A 40 -7.79 -7.99 -21.86
CA ALA A 40 -6.90 -7.50 -20.80
C ALA A 40 -5.61 -6.85 -21.32
N TYR A 41 -5.08 -7.32 -22.46
CA TYR A 41 -3.88 -6.71 -23.05
C TYR A 41 -4.16 -5.31 -23.62
N LEU A 42 -5.35 -5.06 -24.18
CA LEU A 42 -5.74 -3.75 -24.69
C LEU A 42 -5.98 -2.76 -23.56
N SER A 43 -6.69 -3.18 -22.50
CA SER A 43 -6.89 -2.34 -21.32
C SER A 43 -5.56 -2.02 -20.63
N GLY A 44 -4.65 -3.00 -20.55
CA GLY A 44 -3.30 -2.81 -20.02
C GLY A 44 -2.47 -1.80 -20.83
N ILE A 45 -2.46 -1.90 -22.17
CA ILE A 45 -1.77 -0.93 -23.04
C ILE A 45 -2.38 0.47 -22.89
N GLY A 46 -3.71 0.58 -22.90
CA GLY A 46 -4.40 1.85 -22.72
C GLY A 46 -4.05 2.52 -21.40
N LEU A 47 -4.12 1.78 -20.29
CA LEU A 47 -3.71 2.28 -18.98
C LEU A 47 -2.24 2.69 -18.94
N ALA A 48 -1.35 1.89 -19.55
CA ALA A 48 0.06 2.22 -19.61
C ALA A 48 0.34 3.52 -20.36
N MET A 49 -0.38 3.82 -21.43
CA MET A 49 -0.27 5.10 -22.13
C MET A 49 -0.85 6.27 -21.33
N MET A 50 -1.95 6.05 -20.60
CA MET A 50 -2.63 7.10 -19.85
C MET A 50 -1.94 7.46 -18.53
N THR A 51 -1.25 6.52 -17.88
CA THR A 51 -0.58 6.74 -16.59
C THR A 51 0.72 7.53 -16.77
N PRO A 52 0.86 8.72 -16.15
CA PRO A 52 2.05 9.56 -16.26
C PRO A 52 3.35 8.85 -15.88
N GLY A 53 4.41 9.09 -16.66
CA GLY A 53 5.73 8.52 -16.38
C GLY A 53 6.35 8.98 -15.06
N LYS A 54 5.98 10.17 -14.57
CA LYS A 54 6.43 10.72 -13.29
C LYS A 54 5.94 9.86 -12.11
N GLU A 55 4.64 9.55 -12.06
CA GLU A 55 4.04 8.74 -10.99
C GLU A 55 4.63 7.32 -10.95
N LYS A 56 4.86 6.71 -12.12
CA LYS A 56 5.55 5.41 -12.22
C LYS A 56 6.98 5.47 -11.65
N LYS A 57 7.70 6.57 -11.92
CA LYS A 57 9.06 6.78 -11.37
C LYS A 57 9.03 6.98 -9.85
N GLU A 58 8.06 7.73 -9.33
CA GLU A 58 7.89 7.93 -7.88
C GLU A 58 7.62 6.59 -7.17
N ALA A 59 6.68 5.79 -7.67
CA ALA A 59 6.41 4.45 -7.14
C ALA A 59 7.66 3.55 -7.16
N GLY A 60 8.41 3.57 -8.26
CA GLY A 60 9.69 2.85 -8.36
C GLY A 60 10.75 3.39 -7.39
N GLN A 61 10.75 4.69 -7.12
CA GLN A 61 11.68 5.31 -6.16
C GLN A 61 11.37 4.87 -4.73
N THR A 62 10.10 4.76 -4.35
CA THR A 62 9.70 4.20 -3.05
C THR A 62 10.26 2.80 -2.84
N LEU A 63 10.17 1.92 -3.83
CA LEU A 63 10.74 0.57 -3.74
C LEU A 63 12.27 0.59 -3.62
N LYS A 64 12.95 1.50 -4.32
CA LYS A 64 14.41 1.69 -4.18
C LYS A 64 14.78 2.18 -2.79
N ASN A 65 13.99 3.10 -2.21
CA ASN A 65 14.20 3.59 -0.85
C ASN A 65 14.05 2.45 0.17
N ILE A 66 13.03 1.60 0.03
CA ILE A 66 12.84 0.41 0.87
C ILE A 66 14.04 -0.53 0.77
N ALA A 67 14.52 -0.81 -0.45
CA ALA A 67 15.70 -1.65 -0.64
C ALA A 67 16.96 -1.05 0.02
N LEU A 68 17.16 0.26 -0.14
CA LEU A 68 18.25 0.98 0.51
C LEU A 68 18.18 0.89 2.05
N LEU A 69 16.99 1.09 2.63
CA LEU A 69 16.77 1.01 4.08
C LEU A 69 17.09 -0.38 4.63
N LEU A 70 16.66 -1.43 3.93
CA LEU A 70 16.98 -2.82 4.28
C LEU A 70 18.49 -3.09 4.21
N GLN A 71 19.16 -2.61 3.15
CA GLN A 71 20.62 -2.72 3.01
C GLN A 71 21.36 -2.00 4.13
N LYS A 72 20.93 -0.78 4.48
CA LYS A 72 21.51 0.03 5.56
C LYS A 72 21.30 -0.58 6.94
N SER A 73 20.24 -1.37 7.09
CA SER A 73 19.95 -2.17 8.28
C SER A 73 20.65 -3.54 8.29
N ASN A 74 21.56 -3.81 7.34
CA ASN A 74 22.26 -5.09 7.16
C ASN A 74 21.31 -6.30 7.05
N VAL A 75 20.11 -6.11 6.48
CA VAL A 75 19.17 -7.20 6.25
C VAL A 75 19.62 -8.00 5.03
N ASP A 76 19.80 -9.31 5.18
CA ASP A 76 20.03 -10.22 4.06
C ASP A 76 18.70 -10.51 3.33
N PHE A 77 18.58 -10.01 2.09
CA PHE A 77 17.40 -10.23 1.27
C PHE A 77 17.74 -10.31 -0.21
N ALA A 78 16.89 -11.04 -0.95
CA ALA A 78 16.88 -11.07 -2.39
C ALA A 78 15.51 -10.65 -2.96
N TYR A 79 15.51 -10.11 -4.18
CA TYR A 79 14.31 -9.87 -4.96
C TYR A 79 14.30 -10.81 -6.18
N ARG A 80 13.19 -11.54 -6.35
CA ARG A 80 12.99 -12.51 -7.44
C ARG A 80 11.73 -12.13 -8.20
N PRO A 81 11.84 -11.29 -9.27
CA PRO A 81 10.68 -10.78 -10.00
C PRO A 81 9.76 -11.89 -10.52
N GLU A 82 10.33 -13.03 -10.88
CA GLU A 82 9.60 -14.19 -11.36
C GLU A 82 8.71 -14.83 -10.30
N LEU A 83 8.92 -14.55 -9.01
CA LEU A 83 8.09 -15.00 -7.89
C LEU A 83 7.17 -13.92 -7.32
N ASP A 84 7.35 -12.65 -7.73
CA ASP A 84 6.65 -11.48 -7.17
C ASP A 84 5.28 -11.28 -7.83
N ASN A 85 4.36 -12.20 -7.55
CA ASN A 85 2.99 -12.11 -8.04
C ASN A 85 2.16 -11.12 -7.22
N TYR A 86 1.15 -10.51 -7.85
CA TYR A 86 0.09 -9.81 -7.12
C TYR A 86 -0.52 -10.71 -6.03
N SER A 87 -0.84 -10.16 -4.85
CA SER A 87 -1.36 -10.95 -3.72
C SER A 87 -2.81 -11.41 -3.90
N GLY A 88 -3.58 -10.75 -4.78
CA GLY A 88 -5.02 -10.99 -4.93
C GLY A 88 -5.89 -10.19 -3.96
N ILE A 89 -5.31 -9.41 -3.05
CA ILE A 89 -6.02 -8.81 -1.92
C ILE A 89 -7.25 -7.97 -2.31
N LEU A 90 -7.23 -7.24 -3.43
CA LEU A 90 -8.38 -6.44 -3.87
C LEU A 90 -9.56 -7.32 -4.31
N LEU A 91 -9.34 -8.54 -4.79
CA LEU A 91 -10.43 -9.50 -5.05
C LEU A 91 -11.17 -9.83 -3.75
N TYR A 92 -10.41 -10.04 -2.67
CA TYR A 92 -10.97 -10.30 -1.35
C TYR A 92 -11.71 -9.07 -0.81
N ASP A 93 -11.09 -7.89 -0.87
CA ASP A 93 -11.66 -6.63 -0.40
C ASP A 93 -12.96 -6.27 -1.14
N MET A 94 -13.08 -6.64 -2.43
CA MET A 94 -14.28 -6.43 -3.26
C MET A 94 -15.32 -7.56 -3.15
N GLY A 95 -15.05 -8.60 -2.37
CA GLY A 95 -15.98 -9.70 -2.14
C GLY A 95 -15.93 -10.84 -3.17
N ASP A 96 -15.03 -10.81 -4.16
CA ASP A 96 -14.80 -11.93 -5.08
C ASP A 96 -13.91 -13.01 -4.43
N GLN A 97 -14.47 -13.66 -3.41
CA GLN A 97 -13.77 -14.68 -2.64
C GLN A 97 -13.38 -15.89 -3.48
N LYS A 98 -14.19 -16.24 -4.49
CA LYS A 98 -13.93 -17.42 -5.33
C LYS A 98 -12.65 -17.22 -6.13
N GLU A 99 -12.53 -16.09 -6.83
CA GLU A 99 -11.32 -15.80 -7.61
C GLU A 99 -10.13 -15.50 -6.70
N PHE A 100 -10.34 -14.86 -5.55
CA PHE A 100 -9.30 -14.69 -4.54
C PHE A 100 -8.69 -16.03 -4.11
N VAL A 101 -9.52 -17.01 -3.72
CA VAL A 101 -9.04 -18.32 -3.26
C VAL A 101 -8.30 -19.06 -4.37
N ALA A 102 -8.80 -19.02 -5.60
CA ALA A 102 -8.16 -19.64 -6.75
C ALA A 102 -6.78 -19.00 -7.04
N HIS A 103 -6.68 -17.67 -6.96
CA HIS A 103 -5.44 -16.93 -7.14
C HIS A 103 -4.45 -17.17 -6.00
N ALA A 104 -4.90 -17.08 -4.75
CA ALA A 104 -4.09 -17.30 -3.55
C ALA A 104 -3.45 -18.69 -3.58
N LYS A 105 -4.19 -19.75 -3.95
CA LYS A 105 -3.65 -21.11 -4.10
C LYS A 105 -2.51 -21.17 -5.11
N LYS A 106 -2.66 -20.52 -6.27
CA LYS A 106 -1.61 -20.49 -7.31
C LYS A 106 -0.34 -19.80 -6.80
N VAL A 107 -0.48 -18.64 -6.17
CA VAL A 107 0.66 -17.87 -5.65
C VAL A 107 1.33 -18.60 -4.50
N ALA A 108 0.56 -19.10 -3.53
CA ALA A 108 1.08 -19.84 -2.38
C ALA A 108 1.83 -21.11 -2.80
N GLN A 109 1.27 -21.90 -3.73
CA GLN A 109 1.94 -23.09 -4.25
C GLN A 109 3.24 -22.75 -4.98
N LYS A 110 3.25 -21.66 -5.76
CA LYS A 110 4.45 -21.21 -6.47
C LYS A 110 5.57 -20.83 -5.49
N LEU A 111 5.24 -20.07 -4.44
CA LEU A 111 6.19 -19.69 -3.40
C LEU A 111 6.69 -20.90 -2.61
N GLN A 112 5.79 -21.83 -2.25
CA GLN A 112 6.15 -23.07 -1.56
C GLN A 112 7.06 -23.96 -2.41
N ASN A 113 6.75 -24.16 -3.69
CA ASN A 113 7.56 -24.96 -4.62
C ASN A 113 8.94 -24.34 -4.85
N ALA A 114 9.06 -23.02 -4.76
CA ALA A 114 10.33 -22.31 -4.82
C ALA A 114 11.12 -22.37 -3.50
N GLY A 115 10.62 -23.07 -2.47
CA GLY A 115 11.27 -23.23 -1.17
C GLY A 115 11.26 -21.97 -0.29
N ILE A 116 10.38 -21.00 -0.59
CA ILE A 116 10.30 -19.75 0.18
C ILE A 116 9.70 -20.04 1.55
N LYS A 117 10.41 -19.63 2.61
CA LYS A 117 9.97 -19.74 4.00
C LYS A 117 9.70 -18.38 4.65
N LYS A 118 10.50 -17.38 4.30
CA LYS A 118 10.44 -16.02 4.86
C LYS A 118 10.14 -15.01 3.76
N ILE A 119 9.25 -14.08 4.04
CA ILE A 119 8.83 -13.04 3.10
C ILE A 119 8.91 -11.67 3.78
N ILE A 120 9.57 -10.75 3.10
CA ILE A 120 9.58 -9.33 3.45
C ILE A 120 8.57 -8.63 2.54
N THR A 121 7.52 -8.02 3.11
CA THR A 121 6.51 -7.25 2.37
C THR A 121 6.76 -5.75 2.47
N VAL A 122 6.22 -5.01 1.50
CA VAL A 122 6.40 -3.55 1.41
C VAL A 122 5.14 -2.76 1.73
N ASP A 123 3.98 -3.43 1.76
CA ASP A 123 2.68 -2.80 1.94
C ASP A 123 1.76 -3.64 2.87
N PRO A 124 0.77 -2.99 3.51
CA PRO A 124 -0.10 -3.64 4.48
C PRO A 124 -1.04 -4.70 3.89
N HIS A 125 -1.51 -4.49 2.67
CA HIS A 125 -2.54 -5.34 2.05
C HIS A 125 -1.94 -6.68 1.67
N THR A 126 -0.75 -6.66 1.04
CA THR A 126 0.03 -7.86 0.76
C THR A 126 0.46 -8.56 2.04
N ALA A 127 0.89 -7.81 3.07
CA ALA A 127 1.25 -8.39 4.37
C ALA A 127 0.08 -9.18 4.97
N TYR A 128 -1.12 -8.57 5.03
CA TYR A 128 -2.32 -9.23 5.54
C TYR A 128 -2.72 -10.45 4.70
N ALA A 129 -2.70 -10.33 3.37
CA ALA A 129 -3.01 -11.43 2.48
C ALA A 129 -2.12 -12.65 2.74
N LEU A 130 -0.81 -12.45 2.78
CA LEU A 130 0.15 -13.54 2.95
C LEU A 130 0.16 -14.11 4.37
N LYS A 131 -0.05 -13.27 5.39
CA LYS A 131 0.07 -13.67 6.81
C LYS A 131 -1.22 -14.29 7.36
N GLU A 132 -2.39 -13.78 6.97
CA GLU A 132 -3.68 -14.20 7.52
C GLU A 132 -4.53 -14.99 6.52
N LEU A 133 -4.68 -14.47 5.30
CA LEU A 133 -5.62 -15.05 4.34
C LEU A 133 -5.05 -16.30 3.64
N PHE A 134 -3.78 -16.28 3.24
CA PHE A 134 -3.16 -17.43 2.55
C PHE A 134 -3.20 -18.69 3.41
N PRO A 135 -2.81 -18.66 4.70
CA PRO A 135 -2.97 -19.83 5.57
C PRO A 135 -4.42 -20.29 5.68
N LYS A 136 -5.36 -19.35 5.87
CA LYS A 136 -6.79 -19.64 6.00
C LYS A 136 -7.39 -20.35 4.79
N TYR A 137 -7.03 -19.93 3.58
CA TYR A 137 -7.67 -20.41 2.34
C TYR A 137 -6.87 -21.44 1.55
N THR A 138 -5.58 -21.57 1.82
CA THR A 138 -4.68 -22.47 1.07
C THR A 138 -4.02 -23.53 1.96
N GLY A 139 -3.98 -23.33 3.28
CA GLY A 139 -3.22 -24.17 4.21
C GLY A 139 -1.70 -23.94 4.16
N ILE A 140 -1.21 -23.04 3.32
CA ILE A 140 0.21 -22.70 3.18
C ILE A 140 0.51 -21.42 3.96
N SER A 141 1.55 -21.46 4.78
CA SER A 141 1.99 -20.33 5.61
C SER A 141 3.46 -19.98 5.36
N PHE A 142 3.79 -18.72 5.62
CA PHE A 142 5.14 -18.16 5.51
C PHE A 142 5.44 -17.31 6.75
N GLU A 143 6.72 -17.15 7.10
CA GLU A 143 7.14 -16.12 8.05
C GLU A 143 7.11 -14.77 7.33
N VAL A 144 6.05 -13.99 7.55
CA VAL A 144 5.83 -12.69 6.88
C VAL A 144 6.17 -11.55 7.84
N LYS A 145 7.06 -10.67 7.41
CA LYS A 145 7.38 -9.39 8.07
C LYS A 145 7.31 -8.25 7.07
N SER A 146 6.83 -7.10 7.51
CA SER A 146 6.88 -5.85 6.76
C SER A 146 8.30 -5.28 6.82
N TYR A 147 8.73 -4.58 5.77
CA TYR A 147 10.12 -4.10 5.67
C TYR A 147 10.56 -3.26 6.89
N PHE A 148 9.67 -2.43 7.43
CA PHE A 148 9.97 -1.58 8.58
C PHE A 148 10.24 -2.38 9.86
N GLU A 149 9.70 -3.61 9.99
CA GLU A 149 9.95 -4.48 11.14
C GLU A 149 11.38 -5.00 11.20
N LEU A 150 12.13 -4.87 10.10
CA LEU A 150 13.51 -5.31 9.96
C LEU A 150 14.51 -4.15 9.95
N LEU A 151 14.05 -2.92 10.13
CA LEU A 151 14.93 -1.77 10.09
C LEU A 151 15.67 -1.58 11.41
N SER A 152 16.97 -1.35 11.29
CA SER A 152 17.88 -0.99 12.37
C SER A 152 18.70 0.19 11.86
N LEU A 153 18.19 1.38 12.13
CA LEU A 153 18.76 2.64 11.65
C LEU A 153 19.47 3.34 12.80
N GLU A 154 20.61 3.95 12.50
CA GLU A 154 21.38 4.73 13.47
C GLU A 154 20.58 5.96 13.92
N PRO A 155 20.59 6.28 15.23
CA PRO A 155 19.96 7.50 15.71
C PRO A 155 20.55 8.73 15.05
N LYS A 156 19.69 9.60 14.55
CA LYS A 156 20.07 10.89 13.98
C LYS A 156 19.07 11.93 14.43
N ASP A 157 19.49 12.94 15.17
CA ASP A 157 18.56 13.98 15.57
C ASP A 157 18.22 14.87 14.36
N CYS A 158 17.03 14.68 13.81
CA CYS A 158 16.54 15.45 12.68
C CYS A 158 15.74 16.69 13.11
N GLY A 159 15.31 16.77 14.39
CA GLY A 159 14.46 17.85 14.90
C GLY A 159 13.12 18.01 14.17
N LEU A 160 12.65 16.97 13.46
CA LEU A 160 11.44 17.02 12.64
C LEU A 160 10.22 16.58 13.46
N GLN A 161 9.06 17.09 13.05
CA GLN A 161 7.77 16.63 13.56
C GLN A 161 6.84 16.34 12.38
N VAL A 162 6.18 15.18 12.42
CA VAL A 162 5.30 14.70 11.34
C VAL A 162 3.98 14.16 11.89
N THR A 163 2.94 14.14 11.06
CA THR A 163 1.70 13.43 11.35
C THR A 163 1.70 12.08 10.62
N LEU A 164 1.73 10.98 11.38
CA LEU A 164 1.74 9.63 10.82
C LEU A 164 0.31 9.14 10.58
N HIS A 165 0.02 8.71 9.35
CA HIS A 165 -1.20 7.98 9.03
C HIS A 165 -0.94 6.47 9.07
N ASP A 166 -1.52 5.80 10.08
CA ASP A 166 -1.44 4.35 10.20
C ASP A 166 -2.41 3.66 9.21
N PRO A 167 -1.93 2.77 8.32
CA PRO A 167 -2.78 1.94 7.48
C PRO A 167 -3.65 1.00 8.32
N CYS A 168 -4.91 0.84 7.89
CA CYS A 168 -5.91 0.05 8.62
C CYS A 168 -5.49 -1.40 8.85
N PHE A 169 -4.85 -2.07 7.89
CA PHE A 169 -4.40 -3.46 8.07
C PHE A 169 -3.26 -3.59 9.09
N PHE A 170 -2.32 -2.63 9.12
CA PHE A 170 -1.24 -2.64 10.12
C PHE A 170 -1.75 -2.34 11.53
N GLY A 171 -2.74 -1.45 11.65
CA GLY A 171 -3.37 -1.14 12.93
C GLY A 171 -4.27 -2.26 13.44
N ARG A 172 -5.31 -2.60 12.70
CA ARG A 172 -6.43 -3.43 13.17
C ARG A 172 -6.18 -4.93 13.14
N TYR A 173 -5.35 -5.40 12.19
CA TYR A 173 -5.22 -6.84 11.95
C TYR A 173 -3.82 -7.36 12.25
N LEU A 174 -2.78 -6.58 11.94
CA LEU A 174 -1.39 -7.03 12.12
C LEU A 174 -0.74 -6.52 13.40
N ALA A 175 -1.32 -5.50 14.05
CA ALA A 175 -0.86 -4.91 15.30
C ALA A 175 0.64 -4.49 15.28
N VAL A 176 1.06 -3.82 14.21
CA VAL A 176 2.47 -3.39 14.00
C VAL A 176 2.65 -1.88 13.83
N SER A 177 1.61 -1.07 14.07
CA SER A 177 1.66 0.39 13.89
C SER A 177 2.53 1.14 14.91
N ASP A 178 2.93 0.50 16.01
CA ASP A 178 3.87 1.08 16.98
C ASP A 178 5.32 1.10 16.45
N ILE A 179 5.68 0.17 15.55
CA ILE A 179 7.04 0.01 15.04
C ILE A 179 7.50 1.23 14.22
N PRO A 180 6.73 1.75 13.23
CA PRO A 180 7.11 2.97 12.51
C PRO A 180 7.34 4.17 13.44
N ARG A 181 6.54 4.31 14.51
CA ARG A 181 6.68 5.40 15.48
C ARG A 181 7.98 5.27 16.28
N LYS A 182 8.33 4.06 16.72
CA LYS A 182 9.61 3.79 17.39
C LYS A 182 10.80 4.11 16.49
N ILE A 183 10.73 3.74 15.21
CA ILE A 183 11.77 4.08 14.22
C ILE A 183 11.92 5.60 14.09
N LEU A 184 10.81 6.32 13.92
CA LEU A 184 10.83 7.78 13.82
C LEU A 184 11.40 8.43 15.08
N THR A 185 10.99 7.99 16.27
CA THR A 185 11.54 8.49 17.55
C THR A 185 13.04 8.25 17.66
N ASN A 186 13.53 7.06 17.28
CA ASN A 186 14.98 6.76 17.29
C ASN A 186 15.74 7.67 16.31
N MET A 187 15.11 8.10 15.23
CA MET A 187 15.63 9.08 14.29
C MET A 187 15.34 10.54 14.68
N GLY A 188 15.03 10.82 15.95
CA GLY A 188 14.75 12.19 16.42
C GLY A 188 13.57 12.86 15.71
N ILE A 189 12.67 12.09 15.08
CA ILE A 189 11.46 12.57 14.43
C ILE A 189 10.28 12.31 15.37
N SER A 190 9.67 13.38 15.84
CA SER A 190 8.48 13.29 16.70
C SER A 190 7.21 13.11 15.87
N THR A 191 6.25 12.33 16.40
CA THR A 191 4.93 12.15 15.76
C THR A 191 3.85 12.94 16.49
N SER A 192 3.06 13.73 15.76
CA SER A 192 1.89 14.41 16.28
C SER A 192 0.87 13.42 16.85
N ASN A 193 0.19 13.81 17.95
CA ASN A 193 -0.90 13.03 18.51
C ASN A 193 -2.21 13.36 17.78
N ILE A 194 -2.85 12.34 17.22
CA ILE A 194 -4.17 12.46 16.58
C ILE A 194 -5.12 11.44 17.21
N ARG A 195 -6.43 11.72 17.16
CA ARG A 195 -7.45 10.90 17.82
C ARG A 195 -7.48 9.48 17.28
N ASN A 196 -7.56 9.31 15.96
CA ASN A 196 -7.68 8.01 15.32
C ASN A 196 -6.32 7.58 14.77
N GLN A 197 -5.61 6.77 15.56
CA GLN A 197 -4.28 6.23 15.24
C GLN A 197 -4.11 4.81 15.79
N GLY A 198 -3.06 4.11 15.34
CA GLY A 198 -2.77 2.75 15.74
C GLY A 198 -3.90 1.78 15.38
N GLU A 199 -4.34 0.99 16.35
CA GLU A 199 -5.46 0.05 16.20
C GLU A 199 -6.78 0.77 15.84
N PHE A 200 -6.98 1.98 16.36
CA PHE A 200 -8.20 2.78 16.15
C PHE A 200 -8.08 3.73 14.95
N THR A 201 -7.11 3.53 14.06
CA THR A 201 -6.92 4.37 12.87
C THR A 201 -8.18 4.38 11.98
N SER A 202 -8.47 5.54 11.39
CA SER A 202 -9.55 5.70 10.41
C SER A 202 -9.07 5.30 9.01
N CYS A 203 -10.00 4.82 8.16
CA CYS A 203 -9.70 4.47 6.78
C CYS A 203 -9.29 5.71 5.97
N CYS A 204 -8.42 5.52 4.98
CA CYS A 204 -8.05 6.57 4.03
C CYS A 204 -9.11 6.81 2.93
N GLY A 205 -10.09 5.91 2.79
CA GLY A 205 -11.07 5.88 1.69
C GLY A 205 -10.75 4.81 0.64
N GLY A 206 -9.48 4.60 0.34
CA GLY A 206 -9.04 3.60 -0.64
C GLY A 206 -9.09 2.15 -0.15
N PRO A 207 -9.33 1.17 -1.04
CA PRO A 207 -9.52 1.28 -2.50
C PRO A 207 -11.00 1.40 -2.94
N ALA A 208 -11.89 1.90 -2.07
CA ALA A 208 -13.33 1.89 -2.31
C ALA A 208 -13.76 2.68 -3.55
N GLU A 209 -12.92 3.57 -4.07
CA GLU A 209 -13.14 4.35 -5.29
C GLU A 209 -13.31 3.50 -6.56
N SER A 210 -12.93 2.22 -6.51
CA SER A 210 -13.23 1.28 -7.60
C SER A 210 -14.71 0.86 -7.65
N ILE A 211 -15.45 1.06 -6.55
CA ILE A 211 -16.86 0.69 -6.38
C ILE A 211 -17.73 1.94 -6.25
N SER A 212 -17.35 2.85 -5.35
CA SER A 212 -18.02 4.13 -5.12
C SER A 212 -16.99 5.23 -4.86
N PRO A 213 -16.57 5.94 -5.92
CA PRO A 213 -15.69 7.10 -5.79
C PRO A 213 -16.23 8.18 -4.86
N ASN A 214 -17.52 8.52 -4.92
CA ASN A 214 -18.14 9.50 -4.03
C ASN A 214 -17.95 9.15 -2.54
N LEU A 215 -18.23 7.89 -2.15
CA LEU A 215 -18.01 7.44 -0.76
C LEU A 215 -16.52 7.45 -0.36
N SER A 216 -15.62 7.03 -1.27
CA SER A 216 -14.18 7.07 -1.01
C SER A 216 -13.70 8.50 -0.74
N ASN A 217 -14.19 9.47 -1.52
CA ASN A 217 -13.88 10.89 -1.34
C ASN A 217 -14.39 11.44 0.00
N GLU A 218 -15.63 11.13 0.41
CA GLU A 218 -16.15 11.57 1.71
C GLU A 218 -15.31 11.05 2.89
N ILE A 219 -14.86 9.79 2.82
CA ILE A 219 -14.02 9.18 3.85
C ILE A 219 -12.62 9.84 3.84
N MET A 220 -12.06 10.03 2.64
CA MET A 220 -10.76 10.68 2.45
C MET A 220 -10.75 12.10 3.01
N GLU A 221 -11.74 12.93 2.69
CA GLU A 221 -11.82 14.32 3.15
C GLU A 221 -11.86 14.42 4.67
N LYS A 222 -12.69 13.58 5.32
CA LYS A 222 -12.75 13.48 6.78
C LYS A 222 -11.39 13.10 7.36
N ARG A 223 -10.71 12.13 6.73
CA ARG A 223 -9.40 11.67 7.22
C ARG A 223 -8.30 12.71 7.02
N VAL A 224 -8.27 13.38 5.87
CA VAL A 224 -7.29 14.43 5.56
C VAL A 224 -7.47 15.62 6.50
N LYS A 225 -8.72 16.00 6.80
CA LYS A 225 -9.00 17.05 7.79
C LYS A 225 -8.34 16.75 9.13
N GLU A 226 -8.56 15.55 9.66
CA GLU A 226 -7.94 15.10 10.92
C GLU A 226 -6.40 15.07 10.84
N LEU A 227 -5.83 14.54 9.75
CA LEU A 227 -4.37 14.46 9.58
C LEU A 227 -3.70 15.83 9.46
N LYS A 228 -4.42 16.85 9.01
CA LYS A 228 -3.92 18.23 8.87
C LYS A 228 -4.04 19.05 10.16
N GLU A 229 -4.86 18.65 11.13
CA GLU A 229 -5.05 19.39 12.39
C GLU A 229 -3.74 19.75 13.12
N PRO A 230 -2.70 18.89 13.17
CA PRO A 230 -1.44 19.24 13.81
C PRO A 230 -0.55 20.23 13.03
N GLU A 231 -0.91 20.57 11.78
CA GLU A 231 -0.12 21.42 10.87
C GLU A 231 1.31 20.90 10.62
N LYS A 232 1.44 19.58 10.42
CA LYS A 232 2.71 18.91 10.14
C LYS A 232 2.65 18.10 8.85
N PRO A 233 3.80 17.81 8.20
CA PRO A 233 3.85 16.93 7.04
C PRO A 233 3.21 15.57 7.34
N ILE A 234 2.41 15.06 6.39
CA ILE A 234 1.71 13.79 6.55
C ILE A 234 2.58 12.67 5.99
N ILE A 235 2.80 11.63 6.78
CA ILE A 235 3.54 10.44 6.38
C ILE A 235 2.60 9.25 6.28
N ALA A 236 2.63 8.56 5.16
CA ALA A 236 1.92 7.30 4.93
C ALA A 236 2.91 6.18 4.61
N TYR A 237 2.51 4.94 4.81
CA TYR A 237 3.35 3.75 4.51
C TYR A 237 2.52 2.62 3.90
N CYS A 238 1.57 3.03 3.07
CA CYS A 238 0.74 2.16 2.24
C CYS A 238 0.54 2.86 0.89
N PRO A 239 0.76 2.18 -0.24
CA PRO A 239 0.58 2.76 -1.57
C PRO A 239 -0.85 3.24 -1.80
N ILE A 240 -1.86 2.48 -1.33
CA ILE A 240 -3.27 2.87 -1.46
C ILE A 240 -3.55 4.15 -0.66
N CYS A 241 -3.07 4.23 0.58
CA CYS A 241 -3.26 5.41 1.41
C CYS A 241 -2.53 6.62 0.82
N LEU A 242 -1.31 6.45 0.32
CA LEU A 242 -0.53 7.50 -0.32
C LEU A 242 -1.27 8.06 -1.53
N GLY A 243 -1.72 7.18 -2.43
CA GLY A 243 -2.48 7.56 -3.62
C GLY A 243 -3.78 8.27 -3.27
N ASN A 244 -4.59 7.68 -2.39
CA ASN A 244 -5.90 8.24 -2.06
C ASN A 244 -5.76 9.58 -1.34
N LEU A 245 -4.92 9.69 -0.30
CA LEU A 245 -4.77 10.95 0.44
C LEU A 245 -4.22 12.08 -0.44
N LYS A 246 -3.33 11.78 -1.40
CA LYS A 246 -2.84 12.79 -2.37
C LYS A 246 -3.92 13.35 -3.29
N LYS A 247 -4.99 12.60 -3.58
CA LYS A 247 -6.13 13.11 -4.37
C LYS A 247 -6.78 14.35 -3.75
N SER A 248 -6.74 14.49 -2.42
CA SER A 248 -7.23 15.68 -1.70
C SER A 248 -6.37 16.93 -1.88
N GLY A 249 -5.22 16.83 -2.55
CA GLY A 249 -4.21 17.89 -2.61
C GLY A 249 -3.39 18.04 -1.32
N ALA A 250 -3.50 17.10 -0.38
CA ALA A 250 -2.61 17.05 0.77
C ALA A 250 -1.17 16.69 0.36
N ASP A 251 -0.19 17.34 0.97
CA ASP A 251 1.21 16.96 0.85
C ASP A 251 1.48 15.73 1.73
N VAL A 252 1.56 14.56 1.08
CA VAL A 252 1.74 13.26 1.73
C VAL A 252 2.98 12.60 1.17
N GLU A 253 3.87 12.21 2.08
CA GLU A 253 5.12 11.52 1.75
C GLU A 253 5.09 10.05 2.23
N ASP A 254 5.78 9.18 1.50
CA ASP A 254 5.98 7.80 1.92
C ASP A 254 7.04 7.70 3.03
N LEU A 255 6.79 6.89 4.06
CA LEU A 255 7.71 6.65 5.16
C LEU A 255 9.11 6.28 4.67
N SER A 256 9.24 5.44 3.65
CA SER A 256 10.54 5.04 3.13
C SER A 256 11.31 6.23 2.51
N ALA A 257 10.61 7.18 1.89
CA ALA A 257 11.22 8.39 1.36
C ALA A 257 11.70 9.32 2.48
N LEU A 258 10.89 9.51 3.53
CA LEU A 258 11.30 10.28 4.70
C LEU A 258 12.56 9.67 5.35
N LEU A 259 12.54 8.36 5.63
CA LEU A 259 13.66 7.68 6.29
C LEU A 259 14.91 7.70 5.41
N ALA A 260 14.80 7.41 4.11
CA ALA A 260 15.94 7.34 3.20
C ALA A 260 16.70 8.68 3.05
N ARG A 261 16.05 9.84 3.26
CA ARG A 261 16.71 11.15 3.25
C ARG A 261 17.57 11.41 4.50
N HIS A 262 17.35 10.63 5.57
CA HIS A 262 17.93 10.91 6.88
C HIS A 262 18.89 9.81 7.36
N ILE A 263 19.28 8.86 6.51
CA ILE A 263 20.27 7.80 6.79
C ILE A 263 21.59 8.00 6.02
#